data_AF-Q2JR63-F1
#
_entry.id   AF-Q2JR63-F1
#
_cell.length_a   1.000
_cell.length_b   1.000
_cell.length_c   1.000
_cell.angle_alpha   90.00
_cell.angle_beta   90.00
_cell.angle_gamma   90.00
#
_symmetry.space_group_name_H-M   'P 1'
#
loop_
_entity.id
_entity.type
_entity.pdbx_description
1 polymer ?
#
loop_
_entity_poly.entity_id
_entity_poly.type
_entity_poly.pdbx_seq_one_letter_code
_entity_poly.pdbx_strand_id
1 'polypeptide(L)'
;MLKPFFLRFLGLLLSVTLMLGWATASAQAARLTGKYYEDSMTLIQTLRTVLSEADPVMNPEEAQVEAMEAIQEFAGRYHGHRYDKLQSFTTLRTVFNTVASHYRTSKRPLDPEKVERVLMQLDRAELALRREG
;
A
#
# COMPACT_ATOMS: atom_id res chain seq x y z
N MET A 1 -41.69 4.71 25.09
CA MET A 1 -41.34 3.84 23.93
C MET A 1 -40.61 4.71 22.90
N LEU A 2 -39.57 4.16 22.25
CA LEU A 2 -38.51 4.82 21.42
C LEU A 2 -37.41 5.52 22.26
N LYS A 3 -36.09 5.24 22.20
CA LYS A 3 -35.23 4.42 21.32
C LYS A 3 -33.90 4.07 22.08
N PRO A 4 -33.65 2.82 22.51
CA PRO A 4 -32.29 2.39 22.89
C PRO A 4 -31.40 2.10 21.68
N PHE A 5 -31.91 2.27 20.45
CA PHE A 5 -31.16 2.03 19.21
C PHE A 5 -30.17 3.15 18.85
N PHE A 6 -30.41 4.39 19.32
CA PHE A 6 -29.61 5.55 18.92
C PHE A 6 -28.24 5.61 19.64
N LEU A 7 -28.12 5.06 20.86
CA LEU A 7 -26.85 5.01 21.59
C LEU A 7 -25.91 3.90 21.10
N ARG A 8 -26.42 2.85 20.43
CA ARG A 8 -25.55 1.80 19.86
C ARG A 8 -24.90 2.24 18.55
N PHE A 9 -25.58 3.07 17.75
CA PHE A 9 -25.00 3.62 16.53
C PHE A 9 -23.88 4.63 16.80
N LEU A 10 -23.95 5.37 17.91
CA LEU A 10 -22.89 6.33 18.28
C LEU A 10 -21.59 5.63 18.72
N GLY A 11 -21.69 4.46 19.37
CA GLY A 11 -20.50 3.66 19.75
C GLY A 11 -19.81 2.97 18.57
N LEU A 12 -20.55 2.66 17.50
CA LEU A 12 -20.03 2.02 16.29
C LEU A 12 -19.36 3.03 15.34
N LEU A 13 -19.78 4.30 15.38
CA LEU A 13 -19.16 5.38 14.62
C LEU A 13 -17.84 5.85 15.26
N LEU A 14 -17.72 5.74 16.58
CA LEU A 14 -16.50 6.13 17.32
C LEU A 14 -15.37 5.08 17.23
N SER A 15 -15.71 3.83 16.88
CA SER A 15 -14.72 2.77 16.63
C SER A 15 -14.12 2.84 15.22
N VAL A 16 -14.81 3.47 14.26
CA VAL A 16 -14.27 3.71 12.91
C VAL A 16 -13.28 4.87 12.89
N THR A 17 -13.46 5.89 13.74
CA THR A 17 -12.54 7.04 13.80
C THR A 17 -11.22 6.76 14.52
N LEU A 18 -11.14 5.73 15.38
CA LEU A 18 -9.88 5.31 16.01
C LEU A 18 -8.99 4.43 15.09
N MET A 19 -9.50 4.00 13.93
CA MET A 19 -8.69 3.43 12.85
C MET A 19 -8.15 4.48 11.86
N LEU A 20 -8.66 5.73 11.93
CA LEU A 20 -8.24 6.84 11.06
C LEU A 20 -7.23 7.78 11.74
N GLY A 21 -6.79 7.46 12.96
CA GLY A 21 -5.95 8.32 13.80
C GLY A 21 -4.45 8.09 13.71
N TRP A 22 -3.92 7.54 12.61
CA TRP A 22 -2.47 7.38 12.36
C TRP A 22 -2.04 7.96 11.00
N ALA A 23 -2.66 9.04 10.57
CA ALA A 23 -2.08 9.94 9.56
C ALA A 23 -1.14 10.95 10.25
N THR A 24 -0.12 10.46 10.96
CA THR A 24 1.06 11.27 11.21
C THR A 24 1.95 11.15 9.98
N ALA A 25 2.08 12.27 9.27
CA ALA A 25 3.02 12.48 8.19
C ALA A 25 4.46 12.23 8.69
N SER A 26 4.83 10.96 8.63
CA SER A 26 6.17 10.40 8.57
C SER A 26 5.89 8.93 8.34
N ALA A 27 5.76 8.52 7.08
CA ALA A 27 5.59 7.13 6.70
C ALA A 27 6.92 6.38 6.95
N GLN A 28 7.24 6.27 8.23
CA GLN A 28 8.13 5.26 8.75
C GLN A 28 7.41 3.94 8.46
N ALA A 29 7.90 3.21 7.45
CA ALA A 29 7.40 1.94 6.95
C ALA A 29 6.49 1.24 7.98
N ALA A 30 5.19 1.24 7.69
CA ALA A 30 4.16 0.80 8.62
C ALA A 30 4.48 -0.63 9.08
N ARG A 31 4.89 -0.77 10.34
CA ARG A 31 5.21 -2.05 10.98
C ARG A 31 4.16 -3.08 10.59
N LEU A 32 4.55 -4.06 9.77
CA LEU A 32 3.64 -5.05 9.22
C LEU A 32 2.89 -5.78 10.34
N THR A 33 1.56 -5.80 10.26
CA THR A 33 0.68 -6.44 11.26
C THR A 33 0.78 -7.97 11.21
N GLY A 34 1.31 -8.50 10.09
CA GLY A 34 1.37 -9.93 9.82
C GLY A 34 0.09 -10.51 9.22
N LYS A 35 -0.91 -9.67 8.96
CA LYS A 35 -2.10 -10.04 8.20
C LYS A 35 -1.92 -9.62 6.76
N TYR A 36 -1.84 -10.61 5.87
CA TYR A 36 -1.57 -10.40 4.45
C TYR A 36 -2.49 -9.37 3.80
N TYR A 37 -3.80 -9.42 4.10
CA TYR A 37 -4.78 -8.49 3.53
C TYR A 37 -4.54 -7.03 3.95
N GLU A 38 -4.44 -6.79 5.27
CA GLU A 38 -4.25 -5.44 5.82
C GLU A 38 -2.90 -4.84 5.40
N ASP A 39 -1.85 -5.66 5.43
CA ASP A 39 -0.51 -5.24 5.05
C ASP A 39 -0.39 -4.97 3.54
N SER A 40 -1.02 -5.81 2.70
CA SER A 40 -1.02 -5.60 1.25
C SER A 40 -1.83 -4.36 0.85
N MET A 41 -2.96 -4.12 1.51
CA MET A 41 -3.77 -2.92 1.27
C MET A 41 -3.01 -1.65 1.66
N THR A 42 -2.35 -1.66 2.82
CA THR A 42 -1.52 -0.55 3.29
C THR A 42 -0.40 -0.27 2.29
N LEU A 43 0.31 -1.30 1.84
CA LEU A 43 1.38 -1.16 0.86
C LEU A 43 0.90 -0.59 -0.48
N ILE A 44 -0.25 -1.05 -0.98
CA ILE A 44 -0.85 -0.52 -2.22
C ILE A 44 -1.15 0.97 -2.07
N GLN A 45 -1.69 1.39 -0.92
CA GLN A 45 -1.99 2.79 -0.65
C GLN A 45 -0.72 3.63 -0.56
N THR A 46 0.29 3.19 0.20
CA THR A 46 1.59 3.87 0.30
C THR A 46 2.21 4.06 -1.08
N LEU A 47 2.29 3.00 -1.89
CA LEU A 47 2.85 3.08 -3.23
C LEU A 47 2.02 3.96 -4.16
N ARG A 48 0.69 3.93 -4.05
CA ARG A 48 -0.18 4.84 -4.81
C ARG A 48 0.10 6.28 -4.42
N THR A 49 0.20 6.62 -3.13
CA THR A 49 0.52 7.97 -2.66
C THR A 49 1.88 8.41 -3.20
N VAL A 50 2.93 7.63 -2.96
CA VAL A 50 4.30 7.95 -3.39
C VAL A 50 4.44 8.10 -4.92
N LEU A 51 3.66 7.34 -5.70
CA LEU A 51 3.73 7.40 -7.17
C LEU A 51 2.76 8.42 -7.79
N SER A 52 1.63 8.72 -7.14
CA SER A 52 0.61 9.66 -7.64
C SER A 52 0.89 11.10 -7.21
N GLU A 53 1.49 11.29 -6.04
CA GLU A 53 2.12 12.52 -5.63
C GLU A 53 3.40 12.68 -6.47
N ALA A 54 3.22 13.13 -7.72
CA ALA A 54 4.25 13.86 -8.46
C ALA A 54 4.48 15.24 -7.78
N ASP A 55 4.56 15.26 -6.45
CA ASP A 55 4.54 16.47 -5.66
C ASP A 55 5.98 17.01 -5.57
N PRO A 56 6.26 18.21 -6.11
CA PRO A 56 7.55 18.89 -5.95
C PRO A 56 7.93 19.18 -4.49
N VAL A 57 7.06 18.88 -3.52
CA VAL A 57 7.25 19.10 -2.08
C VAL A 57 7.95 17.94 -1.38
N MET A 58 7.82 16.70 -1.85
CA MET A 58 8.57 15.55 -1.32
C MET A 58 9.87 15.40 -2.11
N ASN A 59 11.01 15.37 -1.42
CA ASN A 59 12.29 15.14 -2.09
C ASN A 59 12.17 13.81 -2.87
N PRO A 60 12.35 13.78 -4.20
CA PRO A 60 12.16 12.57 -5.00
C PRO A 60 13.04 11.40 -4.52
N GLU A 61 14.14 11.71 -3.83
CA GLU A 61 15.01 10.72 -3.20
C GLU A 61 14.37 10.10 -1.93
N GLU A 62 13.64 10.87 -1.12
CA GLU A 62 12.94 10.36 0.06
C GLU A 62 11.74 9.48 -0.32
N ALA A 63 10.93 9.93 -1.29
CA ALA A 63 9.84 9.15 -1.88
C ALA A 63 10.33 7.80 -2.43
N GLN A 64 11.48 7.80 -3.12
CA GLN A 64 12.10 6.59 -3.63
C GLN A 64 12.53 5.65 -2.50
N VAL A 65 13.20 6.18 -1.47
CA VAL A 65 13.68 5.38 -0.33
C VAL A 65 12.50 4.74 0.39
N GLU A 66 11.44 5.50 0.64
CA GLU A 66 10.23 5.00 1.30
C GLU A 66 9.57 3.86 0.52
N ALA A 67 9.38 4.02 -0.79
CA ALA A 67 8.83 2.95 -1.63
C ALA A 67 9.70 1.68 -1.59
N MET A 68 11.03 1.85 -1.59
CA MET A 68 11.96 0.72 -1.54
C MET A 68 12.01 0.04 -0.19
N GLU A 69 11.88 0.78 0.91
CA GLU A 69 11.78 0.23 2.25
C GLU A 69 10.48 -0.56 2.41
N ALA A 70 9.33 0.01 2.01
CA ALA A 70 8.03 -0.64 2.09
C ALA A 70 8.00 -1.96 1.29
N ILE A 71 8.59 -1.96 0.08
CA ILE A 71 8.71 -3.17 -0.75
C ILE A 71 9.59 -4.22 -0.07
N GLN A 72 10.74 -3.83 0.48
CA GLN A 72 11.66 -4.75 1.14
C GLN A 72 11.07 -5.36 2.41
N GLU A 73 10.39 -4.56 3.23
CA GLU A 73 9.73 -5.06 4.44
C GLU A 73 8.64 -6.08 4.08
N PHE A 74 7.79 -5.75 3.10
CA PHE A 74 6.74 -6.64 2.63
C PHE A 74 7.30 -7.93 2.04
N ALA A 75 8.32 -7.85 1.19
CA ALA A 75 8.96 -9.02 0.58
C ALA A 75 9.68 -9.89 1.63
N GLY A 76 10.25 -9.28 2.68
CA GLY A 76 10.87 -10.00 3.79
C GLY A 76 9.84 -10.79 4.61
N ARG A 77 8.66 -10.20 4.85
CA ARG A 77 7.57 -10.82 5.62
C ARG A 77 6.81 -11.87 4.81
N TYR A 78 6.42 -11.52 3.59
CA TYR A 78 5.55 -12.30 2.71
C TYR A 78 6.38 -12.92 1.61
N HIS A 79 6.96 -14.08 1.92
CA HIS A 79 7.72 -14.89 0.98
C HIS A 79 7.27 -16.36 1.00
N GLY A 80 7.64 -17.09 -0.05
CA GLY A 80 7.43 -18.53 -0.16
C GLY A 80 6.12 -18.95 -0.83
N HIS A 81 6.02 -20.26 -1.10
CA HIS A 81 5.01 -20.86 -1.99
C HIS A 81 3.57 -20.75 -1.50
N ARG A 82 3.37 -20.33 -0.24
CA ARG A 82 2.05 -20.05 0.32
C ARG A 82 1.34 -18.91 -0.42
N TYR A 83 2.09 -17.89 -0.84
CA TYR A 83 1.53 -16.69 -1.47
C TYR A 83 1.62 -16.72 -3.00
N ASP A 84 2.44 -17.61 -3.58
CA ASP A 84 2.65 -17.71 -5.04
C ASP A 84 1.37 -18.05 -5.82
N LYS A 85 0.35 -18.62 -5.16
CA LYS A 85 -0.96 -18.92 -5.77
C LYS A 85 -1.92 -17.72 -5.75
N LEU A 86 -1.62 -16.67 -4.99
CA LEU A 86 -2.44 -15.48 -4.88
C LEU A 86 -2.16 -14.58 -6.09
N GLN A 87 -3.22 -14.23 -6.81
CA GLN A 87 -3.14 -13.31 -7.93
C GLN A 87 -2.70 -11.92 -7.46
N SER A 88 -3.15 -11.51 -6.27
CA SER A 88 -2.72 -10.25 -5.63
C SER A 88 -1.20 -10.23 -5.43
N PHE A 89 -0.64 -11.28 -4.82
CA PHE A 89 0.79 -11.38 -4.55
C PHE A 89 1.65 -11.37 -5.81
N THR A 90 1.26 -12.16 -6.82
CA THR A 90 2.01 -12.25 -8.08
C THR A 90 1.98 -10.94 -8.87
N THR A 91 0.86 -10.22 -8.82
CA THR A 91 0.72 -8.88 -9.43
C THR A 91 1.60 -7.87 -8.69
N LEU A 92 1.54 -7.84 -7.35
CA LEU A 92 2.38 -6.98 -6.52
C LEU A 92 3.87 -7.22 -6.77
N ARG A 93 4.30 -8.49 -6.84
CA ARG A 93 5.69 -8.84 -7.15
C ARG A 93 6.14 -8.31 -8.52
N THR A 94 5.25 -8.30 -9.51
CA THR A 94 5.53 -7.74 -10.84
C THR A 94 5.73 -6.22 -10.78
N VAL A 95 4.88 -5.52 -10.03
CA VAL A 95 5.04 -4.09 -9.76
C VAL A 95 6.37 -3.81 -9.08
N PHE A 96 6.68 -4.55 -8.01
CA PHE A 96 7.91 -4.35 -7.23
C PHE A 96 9.17 -4.57 -8.05
N ASN A 97 9.19 -5.61 -8.89
CA ASN A 97 10.32 -5.86 -9.78
C ASN A 97 10.50 -4.72 -10.80
N THR A 98 9.41 -4.16 -11.31
CA THR A 98 9.45 -3.02 -12.25
C THR A 98 10.03 -1.78 -11.57
N VAL A 99 9.51 -1.45 -10.38
CA VAL A 99 9.93 -0.29 -9.59
C VAL A 99 11.38 -0.43 -9.11
N ALA A 100 11.73 -1.56 -8.51
CA ALA A 100 13.08 -1.83 -8.02
C ALA A 100 14.11 -1.87 -9.16
N SER A 101 13.76 -2.45 -10.32
CA SER A 101 14.66 -2.45 -11.48
C SER A 101 14.97 -1.05 -11.97
N HIS A 102 13.98 -0.15 -11.99
CA HIS A 102 14.19 1.24 -12.42
C HIS A 102 15.08 2.00 -11.44
N TYR A 103 14.76 1.94 -10.15
CA TYR A 103 15.47 2.69 -9.12
C TYR A 103 16.89 2.18 -8.84
N ARG A 104 17.21 0.92 -9.20
CA ARG A 104 18.58 0.41 -9.22
C ARG A 104 19.45 1.07 -10.31
N THR A 105 18.85 1.46 -11.43
CA THR A 105 19.56 2.01 -12.59
C THR A 105 19.52 3.54 -12.63
N SER A 106 18.48 4.16 -12.09
CA SER A 106 18.29 5.60 -12.15
C SER A 106 17.70 6.14 -10.85
N LYS A 107 18.28 7.24 -10.36
CA LYS A 107 17.70 8.09 -9.30
C LYS A 107 16.65 9.08 -9.83
N ARG A 108 16.31 8.99 -11.12
CA ARG A 108 15.32 9.87 -11.75
C ARG A 108 13.91 9.33 -11.49
N PRO A 109 12.90 10.23 -11.40
CA PRO A 109 11.50 9.83 -11.36
C PRO A 109 11.16 8.86 -12.50
N LEU A 110 10.20 7.98 -12.25
CA LEU A 110 9.65 7.10 -13.28
C LEU A 110 8.99 7.95 -14.39
N ASP A 111 9.10 7.46 -15.62
CA ASP A 111 8.37 8.02 -16.75
C ASP A 111 6.85 7.98 -16.46
N PRO A 112 6.08 9.05 -16.71
CA PRO A 112 4.63 9.07 -16.48
C PRO A 112 3.90 7.87 -17.09
N GLU A 113 4.29 7.38 -18.27
CA GLU A 113 3.66 6.19 -18.88
C GLU A 113 3.88 4.93 -18.03
N LYS A 114 5.08 4.80 -17.44
CA LYS A 114 5.41 3.69 -16.54
C LYS A 114 4.68 3.81 -15.21
N VAL A 115 4.54 5.03 -14.68
CA VAL A 115 3.78 5.30 -13.46
C VAL A 115 2.33 4.87 -13.65
N GLU A 116 1.67 5.31 -14.72
CA GLU A 116 0.29 4.94 -15.02
C GLU A 116 0.12 3.41 -15.11
N ARG A 117 1.06 2.74 -15.80
CA ARG A 117 1.05 1.28 -15.88
C ARG A 117 1.19 0.62 -14.51
N VAL A 118 2.07 1.14 -13.65
CA VAL A 118 2.24 0.63 -12.28
C VAL A 118 0.96 0.83 -11.47
N LEU A 119 0.36 2.02 -11.53
CA LEU A 119 -0.91 2.31 -10.84
C LEU A 119 -2.02 1.36 -11.29
N MET A 120 -2.16 1.11 -12.59
CA MET A 120 -3.13 0.14 -13.10
C MET A 120 -2.87 -1.29 -12.57
N GLN A 121 -1.61 -1.71 -12.42
CA GLN A 121 -1.29 -3.02 -11.83
C GLN A 121 -1.60 -3.05 -10.32
N LEU A 122 -1.38 -1.94 -9.61
CA LEU A 122 -1.78 -1.82 -8.21
C LEU A 122 -3.30 -1.94 -8.05
N ASP A 123 -4.09 -1.33 -8.95
CA ASP A 123 -5.56 -1.48 -8.96
C ASP A 123 -5.98 -2.94 -9.17
N ARG A 124 -5.33 -3.64 -10.09
CA ARG A 124 -5.57 -5.07 -10.33
C ARG A 124 -5.22 -5.92 -9.12
N ALA A 125 -4.11 -5.61 -8.45
CA ALA A 125 -3.70 -6.27 -7.22
C ALA A 125 -4.73 -6.03 -6.10
N GLU A 126 -5.24 -4.80 -5.96
CA GLU A 126 -6.27 -4.43 -5.00
C GLU A 126 -7.57 -5.22 -5.25
N LEU A 127 -8.02 -5.30 -6.51
CA LEU A 127 -9.20 -6.08 -6.89
C LEU A 127 -9.01 -7.59 -6.68
N ALA A 128 -7.82 -8.13 -6.91
CA ALA A 128 -7.51 -9.52 -6.58
C ALA A 128 -7.52 -9.74 -5.07
N LEU A 129 -6.92 -8.83 -4.30
CA LEU A 129 -6.84 -8.91 -2.85
C LEU A 129 -8.24 -8.92 -2.21
N ARG A 130 -9.14 -8.05 -2.68
CA ARG A 130 -10.55 -8.01 -2.25
C ARG A 130 -11.35 -9.27 -2.58
N ARG A 131 -10.90 -10.08 -3.55
CA ARG A 131 -11.53 -11.36 -3.90
C ARG A 131 -10.98 -12.54 -3.10
N GLU A 132 -9.76 -12.40 -2.57
CA GLU A 132 -9.03 -13.44 -1.84
C GLU A 132 -9.17 -13.32 -0.32
N GLY A 133 -9.50 -12.13 0.20
CA GLY A 133 -9.82 -11.87 1.60
C GLY A 133 -11.29 -12.10 1.93
#